data_AF-B2ZCN6-F1
#
_entry.id   AF-B2ZCN6-F1
#
_cell.length_a   1.000
_cell.length_b   1.000
_cell.length_c   1.000
_cell.angle_alpha   90.00
_cell.angle_beta   90.00
_cell.angle_gamma   90.00
#
_symmetry.space_group_name_H-M   'P 1'
#
loop_
_entity.id
_entity.type
_entity.pdbx_description
1 polymer ?
#
loop_
_entity_poly.entity_id
_entity_poly.type
_entity_poly.pdbx_seq_one_letter_code
_entity_poly.pdbx_strand_id
1 'polypeptide(L)'
;RLLAVKRKILVLDLDETLIHSHHDGVLRQTVKPGTPSDFTIRVVIDRHPVKFSVHERPHVDYFLSIVSQWYELVVFTASMEVYGTSVADKLDRGRGILKRRYFRQHCTMEVGGYTKDLSAIYPDLSSICILDNSPGAYRKFPQNAIPIPSWFSDPNDTALL
;
A
#
# COMPACT_ATOMS: atom_id res chain seq x y z
N ARG A 1 5.47 26.85 -17.11
CA ARG A 1 3.99 26.91 -16.92
C ARG A 1 3.42 25.70 -16.13
N LEU A 2 4.22 24.68 -15.77
CA LEU A 2 3.79 23.49 -15.00
C LEU A 2 3.65 23.70 -13.48
N LEU A 3 4.19 24.79 -12.92
CA LEU A 3 4.12 25.08 -11.48
C LEU A 3 2.75 25.64 -11.01
N ALA A 4 1.82 25.91 -11.94
CA ALA A 4 0.53 26.52 -11.64
C ALA A 4 -0.60 25.52 -11.39
N VAL A 5 -0.41 24.23 -11.70
CA VAL A 5 -1.42 23.20 -11.51
C VAL A 5 -1.09 22.42 -10.25
N LYS A 6 -2.03 22.39 -9.31
CA LYS A 6 -1.91 21.61 -8.07
C LYS A 6 -1.72 20.14 -8.43
N ARG A 7 -0.73 19.49 -7.81
CA ARG A 7 -0.49 18.05 -7.98
C ARG A 7 -1.71 17.28 -7.50
N LYS A 8 -2.13 16.29 -8.28
CA LYS A 8 -3.16 15.34 -7.88
C LYS A 8 -2.62 14.41 -6.79
N ILE A 9 -3.52 13.74 -6.07
CA ILE A 9 -3.19 12.78 -5.02
C ILE A 9 -3.34 11.37 -5.59
N LEU A 10 -2.30 10.55 -5.40
CA LEU A 10 -2.37 9.12 -5.64
C LEU A 10 -2.31 8.40 -4.29
N VAL A 11 -3.42 7.78 -3.93
CA VAL A 11 -3.53 6.93 -2.75
C VAL A 11 -3.02 5.54 -3.11
N LEU A 12 -2.12 5.00 -2.29
CA LEU A 12 -1.45 3.73 -2.50
C LEU A 12 -1.81 2.77 -1.36
N ASP A 13 -2.38 1.62 -1.73
CA ASP A 13 -2.42 0.48 -0.83
C ASP A 13 -1.03 -0.19 -0.68
N LEU A 14 -0.85 -1.07 0.31
CA LEU A 14 0.43 -1.73 0.59
C LEU A 14 0.39 -3.22 0.26
N ASP A 15 -0.29 -4.01 1.08
CA ASP A 15 -0.31 -5.48 1.02
C ASP A 15 -1.01 -5.96 -0.26
N GLU A 16 -0.41 -6.92 -0.95
CA GLU A 16 -0.81 -7.42 -2.28
C GLU A 16 -0.87 -6.35 -3.40
N THR A 17 -0.47 -5.10 -3.12
CA THR A 17 -0.41 -3.99 -4.07
C THR A 17 1.03 -3.58 -4.37
N LEU A 18 1.78 -3.09 -3.38
CA LEU A 18 3.20 -2.70 -3.50
C LEU A 18 4.16 -3.73 -2.90
N ILE A 19 3.66 -4.55 -1.99
CA ILE A 19 4.43 -5.59 -1.28
C ILE A 19 3.58 -6.84 -1.09
N HIS A 20 4.22 -7.93 -0.70
CA HIS A 20 3.58 -9.13 -0.17
C HIS A 20 4.27 -9.52 1.11
N SER A 21 3.53 -9.72 2.20
CA SER A 21 4.11 -10.07 3.49
C SER A 21 3.49 -11.34 4.08
N HIS A 22 4.26 -12.02 4.92
CA HIS A 22 3.76 -13.09 5.75
C HIS A 22 4.45 -13.06 7.11
N HIS A 23 3.75 -13.52 8.15
CA HIS A 23 4.29 -13.64 9.49
C HIS A 23 4.46 -15.11 9.89
N ASP A 24 5.30 -15.34 10.88
CA ASP A 24 5.53 -16.66 11.46
C ASP A 24 4.20 -17.19 12.05
N GLY A 25 3.53 -18.11 11.36
CA GLY A 25 2.20 -18.64 11.72
C GLY A 25 1.20 -18.80 10.57
N VAL A 26 1.49 -18.27 9.37
CA VAL A 26 0.61 -18.43 8.20
C VAL A 26 0.66 -19.87 7.66
N LEU A 27 -0.50 -20.56 7.68
CA LEU A 27 -0.64 -21.96 7.26
C LEU A 27 -0.47 -22.20 5.75
N ARG A 28 -0.69 -21.16 4.93
CA ARG A 28 -0.57 -21.23 3.46
C ARG A 28 0.57 -20.35 2.99
N GLN A 29 1.71 -20.96 2.68
CA GLN A 29 2.81 -20.28 2.01
C GLN A 29 2.44 -20.01 0.55
N THR A 30 2.19 -18.75 0.22
CA THR A 30 2.07 -18.30 -1.18
C THR A 30 3.44 -18.00 -1.80
N VAL A 31 4.47 -17.88 -0.95
CA VAL A 31 5.86 -17.69 -1.35
C VAL A 31 6.55 -19.06 -1.41
N LYS A 32 7.33 -19.28 -2.47
CA LYS A 32 8.14 -20.50 -2.61
C LYS A 32 9.08 -20.67 -1.41
N PRO A 33 9.17 -21.87 -0.81
CA PRO A 33 10.12 -22.12 0.28
C PRO A 33 11.55 -21.76 -0.12
N GLY A 34 12.25 -21.04 0.77
CA GLY A 34 13.63 -20.61 0.53
C GLY A 34 13.78 -19.30 -0.24
N THR A 35 12.70 -18.69 -0.74
CA THR A 35 12.77 -17.33 -1.29
C THR A 35 13.17 -16.35 -0.16
N PRO A 36 14.26 -15.59 -0.33
CA PRO A 36 14.65 -14.57 0.65
C PRO A 36 13.69 -13.39 0.61
N SER A 37 13.31 -12.89 1.79
CA SER A 37 12.57 -11.64 1.92
C SER A 37 13.49 -10.44 1.66
N ASP A 38 12.98 -9.39 1.00
CA ASP A 38 13.71 -8.14 0.79
C ASP A 38 14.02 -7.42 2.11
N PHE A 39 13.07 -7.47 3.05
CA PHE A 39 13.30 -7.02 4.42
C PHE A 39 12.40 -7.71 5.43
N THR A 40 12.78 -7.61 6.71
CA THR A 40 12.00 -8.08 7.85
C THR A 40 11.52 -6.90 8.69
N ILE A 41 10.27 -6.97 9.12
CA ILE A 41 9.69 -6.05 10.10
C ILE A 41 9.43 -6.82 11.40
N ARG A 42 9.75 -6.21 12.55
CA ARG A 42 9.40 -6.74 13.87
C ARG A 42 8.55 -5.70 14.59
N VAL A 43 7.30 -6.05 14.90
CA VAL A 43 6.38 -5.17 15.64
C VAL A 43 5.80 -5.92 16.83
N VAL A 44 5.33 -5.19 17.83
CA VAL A 44 4.63 -5.78 18.99
C VAL A 44 3.13 -5.62 18.77
N ILE A 45 2.41 -6.73 18.71
CA ILE A 45 0.94 -6.80 18.58
C ILE A 45 0.42 -7.46 19.85
N ASP A 46 -0.45 -6.78 20.60
CA ASP A 46 -1.01 -7.28 21.85
C ASP A 46 0.05 -7.85 22.82
N ARG A 47 1.16 -7.12 22.98
CA ARG A 47 2.34 -7.48 23.79
C ARG A 47 3.18 -8.67 23.28
N HIS A 48 2.84 -9.23 22.13
CA HIS A 48 3.60 -10.31 21.51
C HIS A 48 4.44 -9.78 20.34
N PRO A 49 5.75 -10.06 20.30
CA PRO A 49 6.58 -9.70 19.14
C PRO A 49 6.19 -10.58 17.95
N VAL A 50 5.86 -9.94 16.83
CA VAL A 50 5.52 -10.57 15.56
C VAL A 50 6.54 -10.15 14.51
N LYS A 51 7.10 -11.15 13.82
CA LYS A 51 8.03 -10.96 12.71
C LYS A 51 7.29 -11.12 11.39
N PHE A 52 7.43 -10.14 10.51
CA PHE A 52 6.93 -10.15 9.15
C PHE A 52 8.11 -10.25 8.17
N SER A 53 8.06 -11.23 7.29
CA SER A 53 8.92 -11.33 6.11
C SER A 53 8.21 -10.64 4.96
N VAL A 54 8.84 -9.62 4.37
CA VAL A 54 8.23 -8.76 3.35
C VAL A 54 9.00 -8.89 2.04
N HIS A 55 8.25 -9.06 0.95
CA HIS A 55 8.73 -9.03 -0.42
C HIS A 55 8.25 -7.76 -1.10
N GLU A 56 9.13 -7.07 -1.80
CA GLU A 56 8.81 -5.91 -2.62
C GLU A 56 8.25 -6.37 -3.98
N ARG A 57 7.11 -5.81 -4.41
CA ARG A 57 6.60 -6.08 -5.76
C ARG A 57 7.62 -5.60 -6.78
N PRO A 58 7.92 -6.38 -7.85
CA PRO A 58 8.87 -5.94 -8.87
C PRO A 58 8.57 -4.53 -9.34
N HIS A 59 9.64 -3.76 -9.54
CA HIS A 59 9.59 -2.36 -9.98
C HIS A 59 9.02 -1.34 -8.99
N VAL A 60 8.68 -1.71 -7.74
CA VAL A 60 8.07 -0.76 -6.77
C VAL A 60 8.89 0.50 -6.55
N ASP A 61 10.22 0.40 -6.46
CA ASP A 61 11.06 1.59 -6.24
C ASP A 61 11.08 2.52 -7.46
N TYR A 62 11.16 1.93 -8.66
CA TYR A 62 11.08 2.68 -9.91
C TYR A 62 9.72 3.36 -10.04
N PHE A 63 8.63 2.62 -9.83
CA PHE A 63 7.26 3.14 -9.80
C PHE A 63 7.15 4.35 -8.86
N LEU A 64 7.53 4.19 -7.58
CA LEU A 64 7.48 5.27 -6.58
C LEU A 64 8.33 6.47 -6.99
N SER A 65 9.52 6.26 -7.58
CA SER A 65 10.38 7.35 -8.06
C SER A 65 9.75 8.18 -9.17
N ILE A 66 8.95 7.54 -10.04
CA ILE A 66 8.28 8.20 -11.16
C ILE A 66 6.99 8.87 -10.71
N VAL A 67 6.09 8.14 -10.04
CA VAL A 67 4.78 8.70 -9.66
C VAL A 67 4.91 9.80 -8.61
N SER A 68 5.94 9.78 -7.77
CA SER A 68 6.24 10.86 -6.81
C SER A 68 6.75 12.16 -7.45
N GLN A 69 6.95 12.20 -8.78
CA GLN A 69 7.17 13.45 -9.53
C GLN A 69 5.85 14.05 -10.03
N TRP A 70 4.82 13.23 -10.20
CA TRP A 70 3.52 13.65 -10.76
C TRP A 70 2.47 13.87 -9.68
N TYR A 71 2.42 12.99 -8.67
CA TYR A 71 1.39 12.94 -7.64
C TYR A 71 1.93 13.19 -6.23
N GLU A 72 1.14 13.84 -5.39
CA GLU A 72 1.33 13.70 -3.95
C GLU A 72 0.91 12.28 -3.55
N LEU A 73 1.81 11.54 -2.91
CA LEU A 73 1.55 10.15 -2.53
C LEU A 73 1.00 10.06 -1.12
N VAL A 74 -0.06 9.27 -0.95
CA VAL A 74 -0.70 9.00 0.34
C VAL A 74 -0.78 7.49 0.51
N VAL A 75 -0.25 6.96 1.61
CA VAL A 75 -0.47 5.55 1.96
C VAL A 75 -1.87 5.42 2.57
N PHE A 76 -2.68 4.49 2.10
CA PHE A 76 -3.91 4.08 2.79
C PHE A 76 -4.01 2.56 2.77
N THR A 77 -3.72 1.91 3.89
CA THR A 77 -3.76 0.45 4.04
C THR A 77 -4.83 0.02 5.05
N ALA A 78 -5.42 -1.16 4.84
CA ALA A 78 -6.29 -1.81 5.82
C ALA A 78 -5.50 -2.52 6.94
N SER A 79 -4.17 -2.38 6.98
CA SER A 79 -3.28 -2.95 7.98
C SER A 79 -3.09 -2.06 9.21
N MET A 80 -2.56 -2.65 10.28
CA MET A 80 -2.27 -1.93 11.53
C MET A 80 -1.21 -0.85 11.33
N GLU A 81 -1.36 0.28 12.01
CA GLU A 81 -0.44 1.42 11.91
C GLU A 81 1.03 1.06 12.20
N VAL A 82 1.29 0.27 13.24
CA VAL A 82 2.67 -0.14 13.59
C VAL A 82 3.36 -0.91 12.47
N TYR A 83 2.62 -1.75 11.76
CA TYR A 83 3.11 -2.52 10.61
C TYR A 83 3.21 -1.63 9.37
N GLY A 84 2.12 -0.94 9.01
CA GLY A 84 2.05 -0.11 7.81
C GLY A 84 3.06 1.03 7.81
N THR A 85 3.33 1.64 8.98
CA THR A 85 4.38 2.63 9.17
C THR A 85 5.75 2.05 8.85
N SER A 86 6.05 0.87 9.42
CA SER A 86 7.34 0.19 9.20
C SER A 86 7.56 -0.18 7.73
N VAL A 87 6.51 -0.64 7.03
CA VAL A 87 6.57 -0.93 5.58
C VAL A 87 6.79 0.36 4.79
N ALA A 88 5.99 1.39 5.05
CA ALA A 88 6.08 2.65 4.34
C ALA A 88 7.46 3.31 4.50
N ASP A 89 8.08 3.23 5.69
CA ASP A 89 9.43 3.75 5.92
C ASP A 89 10.49 2.99 5.11
N LYS A 90 10.35 1.66 4.99
CA LYS A 90 11.25 0.82 4.18
C LYS A 90 11.15 1.13 2.70
N LEU A 91 9.93 1.31 2.18
CA LEU A 91 9.69 1.69 0.78
C LEU A 91 10.10 3.14 0.48
N ASP A 92 9.90 4.05 1.44
CA ASP A 92 10.24 5.46 1.28
C ASP A 92 11.75 5.70 1.14
N ARG A 93 12.57 4.88 1.83
CA ARG A 93 14.04 4.96 1.82
C ARG A 93 14.58 6.35 2.19
N GLY A 94 13.84 7.08 3.03
CA GLY A 94 14.21 8.42 3.48
C GLY A 94 13.97 9.54 2.48
N ARG A 95 13.31 9.27 1.35
CA ARG A 95 12.95 10.28 0.34
C ARG A 95 11.88 11.26 0.85
N GLY A 96 11.08 10.86 1.83
CA GLY A 96 10.00 11.66 2.40
C GLY A 96 8.81 11.84 1.46
N ILE A 97 8.58 10.89 0.55
CA ILE A 97 7.47 10.88 -0.42
C ILE A 97 6.21 10.20 0.13
N LEU A 98 6.33 9.33 1.14
CA LEU A 98 5.21 8.61 1.77
C LEU A 98 4.86 9.16 3.17
N LYS A 99 4.75 10.48 3.35
CA LYS A 99 4.54 11.10 4.68
C LYS A 99 3.09 11.05 5.19
N ARG A 100 2.11 11.18 4.31
CA ARG A 100 0.68 11.10 4.66
C ARG A 100 0.24 9.65 4.64
N ARG A 101 -0.28 9.17 5.76
CA ARG A 101 -0.59 7.75 5.95
C ARG A 101 -1.92 7.58 6.68
N TYR A 102 -2.72 6.66 6.16
CA TYR A 102 -3.97 6.21 6.73
C TYR A 102 -3.89 4.68 6.87
N PHE A 103 -4.43 4.19 7.96
CA PHE A 103 -4.32 2.80 8.41
C PHE A 103 -5.69 2.24 8.74
N ARG A 104 -5.76 0.98 9.19
CA ARG A 104 -7.00 0.28 9.54
C ARG A 104 -8.00 1.10 10.35
N GLN A 105 -7.56 1.85 11.36
CA GLN A 105 -8.46 2.65 12.20
C GLN A 105 -9.16 3.79 11.45
N HIS A 106 -8.67 4.15 10.26
CA HIS A 106 -9.27 5.14 9.37
C HIS A 106 -10.19 4.50 8.31
N CYS A 107 -10.21 3.16 8.22
CA CYS A 107 -11.14 2.46 7.36
C CYS A 107 -12.52 2.34 8.04
N THR A 108 -13.58 2.20 7.23
CA THR A 108 -14.89 1.75 7.73
C THR A 108 -14.98 0.24 7.58
N MET A 109 -15.22 -0.48 8.68
CA MET A 109 -15.53 -1.90 8.62
C MET A 109 -16.97 -2.09 8.13
N GLU A 110 -17.14 -2.81 7.03
CA GLU A 110 -18.45 -3.14 6.45
C GLU A 110 -18.57 -4.66 6.23
N VAL A 111 -19.74 -5.10 5.78
CA VAL A 111 -19.94 -6.49 5.39
C VAL A 111 -19.00 -6.84 4.24
N GLY A 112 -18.07 -7.76 4.50
CA GLY A 112 -17.09 -8.24 3.54
C GLY A 112 -15.72 -7.54 3.57
N GLY A 113 -15.45 -6.65 4.53
CA GLY A 113 -14.10 -6.12 4.77
C GLY A 113 -14.04 -4.62 5.07
N TYR A 114 -12.85 -4.06 4.92
CA TYR A 114 -12.58 -2.64 5.14
C TYR A 114 -12.80 -1.82 3.87
N THR A 115 -13.46 -0.67 4.00
CA THR A 115 -13.60 0.34 2.93
C THR A 115 -12.79 1.60 3.27
N LYS A 116 -12.26 2.24 2.23
CA LYS A 116 -11.36 3.41 2.29
C LYS A 116 -12.12 4.64 1.79
N ASP A 117 -12.28 5.64 2.66
CA ASP A 117 -12.97 6.88 2.32
C ASP A 117 -12.00 7.92 1.75
N LEU A 118 -12.05 8.16 0.43
CA LEU A 118 -11.20 9.14 -0.24
C LEU A 118 -11.57 10.59 0.13
N SER A 119 -12.84 10.84 0.47
CA SER A 119 -13.30 12.19 0.86
C SER A 119 -12.70 12.64 2.19
N ALA A 120 -12.31 11.70 3.06
CA ALA A 120 -11.58 11.96 4.30
C ALA A 120 -10.11 12.37 4.05
N ILE A 121 -9.56 12.05 2.88
CA ILE A 121 -8.19 12.43 2.49
C ILE A 121 -8.19 13.78 1.76
N TYR A 122 -9.14 13.98 0.84
CA TYR A 122 -9.23 15.18 0.04
C TYR A 122 -10.65 15.40 -0.48
N PRO A 123 -11.23 16.62 -0.32
CA PRO A 123 -12.63 16.87 -0.66
C PRO A 123 -12.91 16.93 -2.16
N ASP A 124 -11.94 17.35 -2.98
CA ASP A 124 -12.09 17.39 -4.44
C ASP A 124 -11.72 16.04 -5.07
N LEU A 125 -12.75 15.23 -5.29
CA LEU A 125 -12.63 13.89 -5.85
C LEU A 125 -12.11 13.87 -7.30
N SER A 126 -12.10 14.98 -8.03
CA SER A 126 -11.53 15.04 -9.39
C SER A 126 -9.98 15.02 -9.40
N SER A 127 -9.39 15.22 -8.22
CA SER A 127 -7.96 15.38 -8.00
C SER A 127 -7.33 14.25 -7.18
N ILE A 128 -8.06 13.16 -6.91
CA ILE A 128 -7.57 12.00 -6.14
C ILE A 128 -7.93 10.69 -6.85
N CYS A 129 -7.00 9.75 -6.87
CA CYS A 129 -7.25 8.37 -7.27
C CYS A 129 -6.59 7.40 -6.28
N ILE A 130 -7.03 6.15 -6.30
CA ILE A 130 -6.50 5.07 -5.45
C ILE A 130 -6.04 3.89 -6.30
N LEU A 131 -4.82 3.41 -6.04
CA LEU A 131 -4.28 2.15 -6.56
C LEU A 131 -4.40 1.09 -5.47
N ASP A 132 -5.21 0.05 -5.72
CA ASP A 132 -5.56 -0.97 -4.73
C ASP A 132 -6.03 -2.24 -5.43
N ASN A 133 -5.67 -3.39 -4.89
CA ASN A 133 -6.01 -4.70 -5.45
C ASN A 133 -7.39 -5.22 -5.04
N SER A 134 -8.03 -4.59 -4.05
CA SER A 134 -9.30 -5.04 -3.46
C SER A 134 -10.47 -4.16 -3.89
N PRO A 135 -11.38 -4.65 -4.74
CA PRO A 135 -12.62 -3.94 -5.08
C PRO A 135 -13.48 -3.54 -3.88
N GLY A 136 -13.37 -4.27 -2.77
CA GLY A 136 -14.04 -3.92 -1.52
C GLY A 136 -13.49 -2.61 -0.93
N ALA A 137 -12.19 -2.38 -1.00
CA ALA A 137 -11.53 -1.23 -0.40
C ALA A 137 -12.02 0.10 -1.01
N TYR A 138 -12.15 0.16 -2.33
CA TYR A 138 -12.60 1.37 -3.06
C TYR A 138 -14.07 1.31 -3.50
N ARG A 139 -14.90 0.42 -2.92
CA ARG A 139 -16.31 0.22 -3.33
C ARG A 139 -17.13 1.52 -3.40
N LYS A 140 -16.86 2.48 -2.52
CA LYS A 140 -17.54 3.79 -2.47
C LYS A 140 -17.05 4.77 -3.54
N PHE A 141 -15.87 4.54 -4.12
CA PHE A 141 -15.19 5.44 -5.06
C PHE A 141 -14.69 4.69 -6.32
N PRO A 142 -15.54 3.90 -7.01
CA PRO A 142 -15.09 3.08 -8.13
C PRO A 142 -14.56 3.91 -9.30
N GLN A 143 -15.04 5.14 -9.48
CA GLN A 143 -14.58 6.04 -10.55
C GLN A 143 -13.19 6.65 -10.26
N ASN A 144 -12.73 6.59 -9.02
CA ASN A 144 -11.41 7.06 -8.59
C ASN A 144 -10.39 5.92 -8.50
N ALA A 145 -10.83 4.67 -8.70
CA ALA A 145 -9.98 3.51 -8.51
C ALA A 145 -9.20 3.18 -9.79
N ILE A 146 -7.93 2.82 -9.60
CA ILE A 146 -7.07 2.16 -10.55
C ILE A 146 -6.91 0.73 -10.01
N PRO A 147 -7.70 -0.24 -10.49
CA PRO A 147 -7.57 -1.62 -10.03
C PRO A 147 -6.22 -2.20 -10.45
N ILE A 148 -5.60 -2.97 -9.55
CA ILE A 148 -4.37 -3.71 -9.85
C ILE A 148 -4.53 -5.18 -9.43
N PRO A 149 -3.95 -6.16 -10.14
CA PRO A 149 -3.99 -7.54 -9.68
C PRO A 149 -3.26 -7.71 -8.33
N SER A 150 -3.82 -8.53 -7.45
CA SER A 150 -3.14 -8.96 -6.23
C SER A 150 -1.82 -9.63 -6.57
N TRP A 151 -0.77 -9.29 -5.83
CA TRP A 151 0.57 -9.84 -6.03
C TRP A 151 1.01 -10.72 -4.87
N PHE A 152 1.46 -11.93 -5.19
CA PHE A 152 1.87 -12.94 -4.22
C PHE A 152 3.29 -13.44 -4.50
N SER A 153 4.26 -12.52 -4.53
CA SER A 153 5.69 -12.85 -4.71
C SER A 153 6.07 -13.45 -6.07
N ASP A 154 5.31 -13.20 -7.14
CA ASP A 154 5.74 -13.56 -8.51
C ASP A 154 6.86 -12.61 -8.97
N PRO A 155 8.09 -13.11 -9.21
CA PRO A 155 9.21 -12.27 -9.63
C PRO A 155 9.06 -11.71 -11.05
N ASN A 156 8.14 -12.22 -11.87
CA ASN A 156 7.92 -11.76 -13.24
C ASN A 156 6.74 -10.77 -13.37
N ASP A 157 6.14 -10.36 -12.26
CA ASP A 157 5.06 -9.37 -12.27
C ASP A 157 5.57 -8.03 -12.82
N THR A 158 4.78 -7.41 -13.71
CA THR A 158 5.10 -6.13 -14.34
C THR A 158 4.01 -5.09 -14.11
N ALA A 159 3.08 -5.31 -13.17
CA ALA A 159 1.89 -4.48 -13.03
C ALA A 159 2.17 -3.05 -12.54
N LEU A 160 3.38 -2.78 -12.03
CA LEU A 160 3.84 -1.45 -11.61
C LEU A 160 4.66 -0.71 -12.68
N LEU A 161 4.83 -1.26 -13.89
CA LEU A 161 5.53 -0.63 -15.02
C LEU A 161 4.64 0.26 -15.89
#